data_AF-A0AA90PL74-F1
#
_entry.id   AF-A0AA90PL74-F1
#
_cell.length_a   1.000
_cell.length_b   1.000
_cell.length_c   1.000
_cell.angle_alpha   90.00
_cell.angle_beta   90.00
_cell.angle_gamma   90.00
#
_symmetry.space_group_name_H-M   'P 1'
#
loop_
_entity.id
_entity.type
_entity.pdbx_description
1 polymer ?
#
loop_
_entity_poly.entity_id
_entity_poly.type
_entity_poly.pdbx_seq_one_letter_code
_entity_poly.pdbx_strand_id
1 'polypeptide(L)'
;MQEIKKNLINVFYHLGYIEIGIFLAIFVLFLLIFILTLFSYQKKILFTFLFILSFFVLFSTPFVIQIAMDKGFYKTLISYNKASPLQYANAFLIDMDVKNIGKKDISKCLVSVNVYHPSKNTLEKLKNLIQPKAIFKHMIFTALKTNQTKNFVVMIDRYYYRNYPYKISVNCH
;
A
#
# COMPACT_ATOMS: atom_id res chain seq x y z
N MET A 1 21.34 11.65 12.73
CA MET A 1 21.91 10.98 11.54
C MET A 1 21.62 9.47 11.48
N GLN A 2 21.81 8.70 12.57
CA GLN A 2 21.60 7.24 12.58
C GLN A 2 20.13 6.81 12.44
N GLU A 3 19.18 7.60 12.97
CA GLU A 3 17.74 7.35 12.86
C GLU A 3 17.22 7.51 11.41
N ILE A 4 17.74 8.51 10.68
CA ILE A 4 17.41 8.75 9.27
C ILE A 4 17.93 7.61 8.39
N LYS A 5 19.15 7.11 8.66
CA LYS A 5 19.69 5.91 7.99
C LYS A 5 18.81 4.68 8.24
N LYS A 6 18.36 4.45 9.49
CA LYS A 6 17.46 3.34 9.81
C LYS A 6 16.10 3.46 9.09
N ASN A 7 15.53 4.66 9.02
CA ASN A 7 14.28 4.88 8.28
C ASN A 7 14.46 4.69 6.77
N LEU A 8 15.56 5.17 6.17
CA LEU A 8 15.85 4.95 4.75
C LEU A 8 16.04 3.47 4.44
N ILE A 9 16.84 2.76 5.23
CA ILE A 9 17.05 1.31 5.06
C ILE A 9 15.71 0.57 5.20
N ASN A 10 14.87 0.93 6.16
CA ASN A 10 13.55 0.33 6.34
C ASN A 10 12.63 0.58 5.13
N VAL A 11 12.67 1.78 4.53
CA VAL A 11 11.94 2.08 3.28
C VAL A 11 12.43 1.21 2.12
N PHE A 12 13.74 1.00 1.98
CA PHE A 12 14.30 0.11 0.96
C PHE A 12 13.98 -1.38 1.20
N TYR A 13 13.89 -1.83 2.45
CA TYR A 13 13.43 -3.19 2.79
C TYR A 13 11.92 -3.39 2.53
N HIS A 14 11.15 -2.30 2.55
CA HIS A 14 9.75 -2.31 2.17
C HIS A 14 9.53 -2.31 0.66
N LEU A 15 10.47 -1.78 -0.12
CA LEU A 15 10.45 -1.83 -1.59
C LEU A 15 10.73 -3.25 -2.08
N GLY A 16 9.70 -3.91 -2.61
CA GLY A 16 9.81 -5.26 -3.14
C GLY A 16 10.70 -5.30 -4.39
N TYR A 17 11.43 -6.40 -4.61
CA TYR A 17 12.20 -6.62 -5.84
C TYR A 17 11.34 -6.44 -7.11
N ILE A 18 10.05 -6.77 -7.01
CA ILE A 18 9.06 -6.60 -8.09
C ILE A 18 8.78 -5.12 -8.37
N GLU A 19 8.67 -4.29 -7.34
CA GLU A 19 8.44 -2.85 -7.49
C GLU A 19 9.62 -2.18 -8.19
N ILE A 20 10.85 -2.57 -7.82
CA ILE A 20 12.08 -2.12 -8.48
C ILE A 20 12.10 -2.58 -9.94
N GLY A 21 11.73 -3.84 -10.22
CA GLY A 21 11.68 -4.36 -11.58
C GLY A 21 10.68 -3.61 -12.48
N ILE A 22 9.48 -3.32 -11.96
CA ILE A 22 8.47 -2.55 -12.70
C ILE A 22 8.92 -1.11 -12.89
N PHE A 23 9.49 -0.49 -11.86
CA PHE A 23 10.05 0.86 -11.96
C PHE A 23 11.13 0.94 -13.04
N LEU A 24 12.06 -0.02 -13.06
CA LEU A 24 13.13 -0.08 -14.06
C LEU A 24 12.56 -0.29 -15.47
N ALA A 25 11.56 -1.16 -15.64
CA ALA A 25 10.90 -1.36 -16.92
C ALA A 25 10.22 -0.07 -17.44
N ILE A 26 9.52 0.67 -16.58
CA ILE A 26 8.90 1.96 -16.93
C ILE A 26 9.98 3.01 -17.24
N PHE A 27 11.08 3.02 -16.50
CA PHE A 27 12.20 3.93 -16.75
C PHE A 27 12.88 3.68 -18.10
N VAL A 28 13.09 2.40 -18.47
CA VAL A 28 13.60 2.05 -19.80
C VAL A 28 12.62 2.46 -20.90
N LEU A 29 11.32 2.25 -20.70
CA LEU A 29 10.29 2.70 -21.65
C LEU A 29 10.31 4.23 -21.82
N PHE A 30 10.47 4.98 -20.73
CA PHE A 30 10.65 6.42 -20.76
C PHE A 30 11.88 6.83 -21.58
N LEU A 31 13.03 6.19 -21.36
CA LEU A 31 14.25 6.47 -22.13
C LEU A 31 14.07 6.21 -23.62
N LEU A 32 13.39 5.12 -23.99
CA LEU A 32 13.10 4.82 -25.40
C LEU A 32 12.24 5.91 -26.03
N ILE A 33 11.14 6.32 -25.38
CA ILE A 33 10.27 7.39 -25.87
C ILE A 33 11.03 8.71 -25.96
N PHE A 34 11.88 9.00 -24.97
CA PHE A 34 12.69 10.22 -24.94
C PHE A 34 13.71 10.28 -26.08
N ILE A 35 14.42 9.18 -26.36
CA ILE A 35 15.36 9.08 -27.49
C ILE A 35 14.60 9.22 -28.82
N LEU A 36 13.43 8.57 -28.94
CA LEU A 36 12.59 8.67 -30.14
C LEU A 36 12.11 10.11 -30.38
N THR A 37 11.83 10.84 -29.29
CA THR A 37 11.49 12.26 -29.32
C THR A 37 12.64 13.07 -29.90
N LEU A 38 13.87 12.84 -29.42
CA LEU A 38 15.07 13.53 -29.90
C LEU A 38 15.39 13.22 -31.37
N PHE A 39 15.17 11.98 -31.81
CA PHE A 39 15.31 11.61 -33.23
C PHE A 39 14.26 12.30 -34.12
N SER A 40 13.03 12.47 -33.62
CA SER A 40 11.94 13.10 -34.37
C SER A 40 11.95 14.64 -34.34
N TYR A 41 13.08 15.27 -33.96
CA TYR A 41 13.22 16.72 -33.85
C TYR A 41 12.86 17.48 -35.14
N GLN A 42 13.05 16.87 -36.30
CA GLN A 42 12.73 17.48 -37.60
C GLN A 42 11.22 17.74 -37.79
N LYS A 43 10.34 17.04 -37.07
CA LYS A 43 8.89 17.18 -37.15
C LYS A 43 8.37 17.87 -35.89
N LYS A 44 8.23 19.21 -35.93
CA LYS A 44 7.84 20.04 -34.77
C LYS A 44 6.59 19.58 -34.03
N ILE A 45 5.56 19.10 -34.74
CA ILE A 45 4.31 18.64 -34.11
C ILE A 45 4.50 17.29 -33.38
N LEU A 46 5.16 16.34 -34.02
CA LEU A 46 5.46 15.02 -33.44
C LEU A 46 6.39 15.16 -32.23
N PHE A 47 7.41 16.02 -32.33
CA PHE A 47 8.34 16.29 -31.24
C PHE A 47 7.61 16.73 -29.96
N THR A 48 6.73 17.74 -30.05
CA THR A 48 5.97 18.25 -28.90
C THR A 48 5.05 17.19 -28.31
N PHE A 49 4.37 16.40 -29.14
CA PHE A 49 3.48 15.34 -28.67
C PHE A 49 4.25 14.24 -27.91
N LEU A 50 5.35 13.74 -28.49
CA LEU A 50 6.15 12.69 -27.86
C LEU A 50 6.85 13.17 -26.57
N PHE A 51 7.27 14.44 -26.54
CA PHE A 51 7.87 15.03 -25.34
C PHE A 51 6.88 15.06 -24.17
N ILE A 52 5.66 15.55 -24.41
CA ILE A 52 4.59 15.57 -23.39
C ILE A 52 4.25 14.14 -22.94
N LEU A 53 4.18 13.19 -23.88
CA LEU A 53 3.91 11.79 -23.58
C LEU A 53 4.99 11.19 -22.66
N SER A 54 6.27 11.49 -22.90
CA SER A 54 7.37 10.99 -22.05
C SER A 54 7.24 11.47 -20.59
N PHE A 55 6.85 12.73 -20.40
CA PHE A 55 6.59 13.29 -19.07
C PHE A 55 5.39 12.61 -18.41
N PHE A 56 4.32 12.38 -19.16
CA PHE A 56 3.15 11.65 -18.65
C PHE A 56 3.51 10.24 -18.19
N VAL A 57 4.32 9.51 -18.96
CA VAL A 57 4.80 8.18 -18.58
C VAL A 57 5.54 8.24 -17.25
N LEU A 58 6.48 9.18 -17.10
CA LEU A 58 7.28 9.32 -15.88
C LEU A 58 6.40 9.65 -14.66
N PHE A 59 5.45 10.58 -14.79
CA PHE A 59 4.53 10.94 -13.71
C PHE A 59 3.48 9.86 -13.40
N SER A 60 3.14 9.01 -14.37
CA SER A 60 2.21 7.90 -14.16
C SER A 60 2.82 6.73 -13.37
N THR A 61 4.15 6.63 -13.32
CA THR A 61 4.92 5.54 -12.69
C THR A 61 4.41 5.12 -11.29
N PRO A 62 4.28 6.01 -10.29
CA PRO A 62 3.82 5.60 -8.95
C PRO A 62 2.40 5.01 -8.97
N PHE A 63 1.51 5.53 -9.80
CA PHE A 63 0.14 5.03 -9.93
C PHE A 63 0.10 3.67 -10.60
N VAL A 64 0.89 3.47 -11.66
CA VAL A 64 0.99 2.19 -12.36
C VAL A 64 1.53 1.10 -11.44
N ILE A 65 2.57 1.41 -10.65
CA ILE A 65 3.14 0.48 -9.67
C ILE A 65 2.09 0.10 -8.63
N GLN A 66 1.39 1.09 -8.06
CA GLN A 66 0.34 0.83 -7.06
C GLN A 66 -0.76 -0.08 -7.61
N ILE A 67 -1.26 0.21 -8.81
CA ILE A 67 -2.32 -0.60 -9.46
C ILE A 67 -1.82 -2.02 -9.75
N ALA A 68 -0.59 -2.16 -10.24
CA ALA A 68 0.01 -3.46 -10.53
C ALA A 68 0.14 -4.33 -9.27
N MET A 69 0.54 -3.73 -8.14
CA MET A 69 0.64 -4.43 -6.86
C MET A 69 -0.72 -4.85 -6.32
N ASP A 70 -1.66 -3.90 -6.19
CA ASP A 70 -2.96 -4.12 -5.54
C ASP A 70 -3.87 -5.06 -6.34
N LYS A 71 -3.90 -4.91 -7.68
CA LYS A 71 -4.81 -5.70 -8.54
C LYS A 71 -4.16 -6.92 -9.18
N GLY A 72 -2.84 -6.93 -9.32
CA GLY A 72 -2.11 -7.94 -10.08
C GLY A 72 -1.37 -8.94 -9.18
N PHE A 73 -0.27 -8.51 -8.58
CA PHE A 73 0.67 -9.42 -7.93
C PHE A 73 0.19 -9.91 -6.57
N TYR A 74 -0.37 -9.02 -5.73
CA TYR A 74 -0.71 -9.30 -4.34
C TYR A 74 -2.21 -9.16 -4.05
N LYS A 75 -3.06 -9.55 -5.00
CA LYS A 75 -4.51 -9.49 -4.83
C LYS A 75 -4.96 -10.40 -3.67
N THR A 76 -5.35 -9.80 -2.55
CA THR A 76 -5.90 -10.53 -1.40
C THR A 76 -7.41 -10.33 -1.27
N LEU A 77 -8.10 -11.40 -0.87
CA LEU A 77 -9.48 -11.33 -0.39
C LEU A 77 -9.47 -11.54 1.11
N ILE A 78 -10.01 -10.57 1.84
CA ILE A 78 -10.03 -10.57 3.31
C ILE A 78 -11.48 -10.70 3.75
N SER A 79 -11.78 -11.76 4.49
CA SER A 79 -13.07 -11.94 5.17
C SER A 79 -12.86 -11.68 6.66
N TYR A 80 -13.66 -10.80 7.25
CA TYR A 80 -13.58 -10.51 8.68
C TYR A 80 -14.61 -11.35 9.43
N ASN A 81 -14.13 -12.26 10.28
CA ASN A 81 -15.01 -13.09 11.12
C ASN A 81 -15.39 -12.32 12.38
N LYS A 82 -14.43 -11.63 13.00
CA LYS A 82 -14.67 -10.80 14.20
C LYS A 82 -13.66 -9.68 14.28
N ALA A 83 -14.12 -8.44 14.39
CA ALA A 83 -13.25 -7.27 14.44
C ALA A 83 -13.80 -6.24 15.43
N SER A 84 -13.38 -6.33 16.70
CA SER A 84 -13.91 -5.46 17.75
C SER A 84 -12.92 -5.21 18.89
N PRO A 85 -13.03 -4.05 19.58
CA PRO A 85 -12.33 -3.83 20.84
C PRO A 85 -12.86 -4.81 21.90
N LEU A 86 -11.97 -5.42 22.69
CA LEU A 86 -12.38 -6.28 23.80
C LEU A 86 -13.01 -5.44 24.92
N GLN A 87 -14.08 -5.98 25.53
CA GLN A 87 -14.79 -5.28 26.61
C GLN A 87 -14.03 -5.32 27.93
N TYR A 88 -13.35 -6.44 28.22
CA TYR A 88 -12.69 -6.70 29.51
C TYR A 88 -11.17 -6.48 29.48
N ALA A 89 -10.60 -6.15 28.31
CA ALA A 89 -9.17 -5.90 28.14
C ALA A 89 -8.93 -4.66 27.29
N ASN A 90 -7.84 -3.93 27.55
CA ASN A 90 -7.40 -2.82 26.69
C ASN A 90 -6.69 -3.36 25.45
N ALA A 91 -7.40 -4.18 24.67
CA ALA A 91 -6.90 -4.83 23.48
C ALA A 91 -7.96 -4.84 22.37
N PHE A 92 -7.51 -4.89 21.13
CA PHE A 92 -8.35 -4.96 19.95
C PHE A 92 -8.13 -6.29 19.25
N LEU A 93 -9.20 -7.06 19.03
CA LEU A 93 -9.14 -8.38 18.41
C LEU A 93 -9.59 -8.30 16.96
N ILE A 94 -8.78 -8.88 16.09
CA ILE A 94 -9.05 -9.03 14.67
C ILE A 94 -8.91 -10.52 14.34
N ASP A 95 -10.02 -11.16 14.04
CA ASP A 95 -10.12 -12.49 13.46
C ASP A 95 -10.54 -12.32 12.01
N MET A 96 -9.64 -12.72 11.12
CA MET A 96 -9.81 -12.56 9.68
C MET A 96 -9.25 -13.75 8.91
N ASP A 97 -9.96 -14.14 7.85
CA ASP A 97 -9.47 -15.07 6.86
C ASP A 97 -8.89 -14.30 5.69
N VAL A 98 -7.60 -14.51 5.43
CA VAL A 98 -6.91 -13.92 4.28
C VAL A 98 -6.71 -15.01 3.24
N LYS A 99 -7.29 -14.79 2.06
CA LYS A 99 -7.08 -15.63 0.87
C LYS A 99 -6.18 -14.90 -0.12
N ASN A 100 -5.10 -15.57 -0.53
CA ASN A 100 -4.24 -15.09 -1.60
C ASN A 100 -4.86 -15.45 -2.96
N ILE A 101 -5.38 -14.47 -3.70
CA ILE A 101 -5.85 -14.65 -5.09
C ILE A 101 -4.81 -14.07 -6.08
N GLY A 102 -3.68 -13.60 -5.58
CA GLY A 102 -2.58 -13.08 -6.37
C GLY A 102 -1.86 -14.17 -7.15
N LYS A 103 -1.01 -13.74 -8.07
CA LYS A 103 -0.13 -14.62 -8.85
C LYS A 103 1.17 -14.96 -8.11
N LYS A 104 1.40 -14.37 -6.94
CA LYS A 104 2.61 -14.54 -6.14
C LYS A 104 2.29 -14.93 -4.71
N ASP A 105 3.24 -15.61 -4.09
CA ASP A 105 3.16 -15.98 -2.69
C ASP A 105 3.38 -14.74 -1.82
N ILE A 106 2.59 -14.64 -0.76
CA ILE A 106 2.66 -13.56 0.22
C ILE A 106 3.57 -14.03 1.35
N SER A 107 4.42 -13.13 1.86
CA SER A 107 5.38 -13.44 2.93
C SER A 107 5.12 -12.62 4.19
N LYS A 108 4.53 -11.43 4.05
CA LYS A 108 4.26 -10.49 5.14
C LYS A 108 2.90 -9.83 4.96
N CYS A 109 2.16 -9.69 6.04
CA CYS A 109 0.92 -8.93 6.08
C CYS A 109 1.02 -7.84 7.15
N LEU A 110 0.77 -6.60 6.75
CA LEU A 110 0.67 -5.46 7.64
C LEU A 110 -0.80 -5.19 7.95
N VAL A 111 -1.19 -5.44 9.18
CA VAL A 111 -2.51 -5.08 9.71
C VAL A 111 -2.41 -3.71 10.36
N SER A 112 -3.20 -2.75 9.88
CA SER A 112 -3.26 -1.41 10.45
C SER A 112 -4.67 -1.09 10.92
N VAL A 113 -4.79 -0.59 12.15
CA VAL A 113 -6.03 -0.08 12.72
C VAL A 113 -5.87 1.42 12.90
N ASN A 114 -6.63 2.17 12.10
CA ASN A 114 -6.67 3.63 12.15
C ASN A 114 -7.86 4.06 12.99
N VAL A 115 -7.61 4.83 14.04
CA VAL A 115 -8.64 5.41 14.91
C VAL A 115 -8.87 6.85 14.49
N TYR A 116 -10.12 7.22 14.20
CA TYR A 116 -10.50 8.57 13.77
C TYR A 116 -11.18 9.34 14.91
N HIS A 117 -11.17 10.67 14.83
CA HIS A 117 -11.95 11.48 15.76
C HIS A 117 -13.46 11.32 15.46
N PRO A 118 -14.33 11.23 16.49
CA PRO A 118 -15.76 11.28 16.29
C PRO A 118 -16.09 12.65 15.70
N SER A 119 -16.52 12.66 14.45
CA SER A 119 -16.70 13.87 13.67
C SER A 119 -18.16 14.04 13.32
N LYS A 120 -18.68 15.25 13.53
CA LYS A 120 -20.05 15.64 13.14
C LYS A 120 -20.08 16.42 11.82
N ASN A 121 -18.95 16.98 11.39
CA ASN A 121 -18.85 17.87 10.23
C ASN A 121 -17.95 17.29 9.10
N THR A 122 -18.26 17.63 7.84
CA THR A 122 -17.53 17.15 6.65
C THR A 122 -16.05 17.57 6.61
N LEU A 123 -15.70 18.76 7.11
CA LEU A 123 -14.32 19.24 7.19
C LEU A 123 -13.46 18.44 8.18
N GLU A 124 -14.03 18.06 9.31
CA GLU A 124 -13.37 17.21 10.31
C GLU A 124 -13.19 15.77 9.79
N LYS A 125 -14.14 15.27 8.99
CA LYS A 125 -14.00 13.99 8.28
C LYS A 125 -12.84 14.01 7.28
N LEU A 126 -12.60 15.14 6.61
CA LEU A 126 -11.45 15.30 5.71
C LEU A 126 -10.13 15.36 6.49
N LYS A 127 -10.10 16.08 7.61
CA LYS A 127 -8.93 16.13 8.51
C LYS A 127 -8.56 14.73 9.03
N ASN A 128 -9.56 13.92 9.37
CA ASN A 128 -9.39 12.54 9.80
C ASN A 128 -8.74 11.63 8.73
N LEU A 129 -8.91 11.92 7.44
CA LEU A 129 -8.25 11.14 6.37
C LEU A 129 -6.75 11.43 6.29
N ILE A 130 -6.32 12.65 6.62
CA ILE A 130 -4.92 13.09 6.55
C ILE A 130 -4.19 12.76 7.86
N GLN A 131 -4.87 12.95 9.00
CA GLN A 131 -4.27 12.76 10.32
C GLN A 131 -5.24 12.01 11.25
N PRO A 132 -5.21 10.66 11.25
CA PRO A 132 -5.95 9.87 12.23
C PRO A 132 -5.42 10.12 13.65
N LYS A 133 -6.24 9.84 14.66
CA LYS A 133 -5.92 10.03 16.08
C LYS A 133 -4.79 9.13 16.55
N ALA A 134 -4.84 7.87 16.13
CA ALA A 134 -3.87 6.86 16.46
C ALA A 134 -3.83 5.82 15.34
N ILE A 135 -2.63 5.32 15.05
CA ILE A 135 -2.40 4.27 14.06
C ILE A 135 -1.70 3.13 14.79
N PHE A 136 -2.36 1.99 14.88
CA PHE A 136 -1.76 0.77 15.39
C PHE A 136 -1.39 -0.12 14.22
N LYS A 137 -0.10 -0.48 14.11
CA LYS A 137 0.41 -1.35 13.05
C LYS A 137 0.92 -2.65 13.67
N HIS A 138 0.51 -3.76 13.11
CA HIS A 138 1.02 -5.08 13.47
C HIS A 138 1.45 -5.82 12.22
N MET A 139 2.66 -6.38 12.23
CA MET A 139 3.22 -7.12 11.11
C MET A 139 3.15 -8.61 11.40
N ILE A 140 2.55 -9.36 10.49
CA ILE A 140 2.44 -10.81 10.54
C ILE A 140 3.37 -11.38 9.47
N PHE A 141 4.33 -12.20 9.88
CA PHE A 141 5.18 -12.96 8.97
C PHE A 141 4.54 -14.31 8.71
N THR A 142 4.12 -14.56 7.47
CA THR A 142 3.41 -15.78 7.10
C THR A 142 3.55 -16.05 5.61
N ALA A 143 3.96 -17.27 5.28
CA ALA A 143 3.96 -17.73 3.90
C ALA A 143 2.54 -18.15 3.50
N LEU A 144 1.89 -17.38 2.63
CA LEU A 144 0.63 -17.74 1.96
C LEU A 144 0.91 -18.04 0.50
N LYS A 145 0.82 -19.33 0.12
CA LYS A 145 0.94 -19.68 -1.29
C LYS A 145 -0.26 -19.18 -2.09
N THR A 146 -0.10 -19.06 -3.40
CA THR A 146 -1.21 -18.72 -4.29
C THR A 146 -2.44 -19.61 -4.07
N ASN A 147 -3.63 -18.99 -4.07
CA ASN A 147 -4.94 -19.60 -3.82
C ASN A 147 -5.15 -20.23 -2.44
N GLN A 148 -4.24 -20.06 -1.49
CA GLN A 148 -4.43 -20.53 -0.11
C GLN A 148 -5.16 -19.50 0.74
N THR A 149 -6.02 -20.00 1.63
CA THR A 149 -6.66 -19.24 2.69
C THR A 149 -6.03 -19.61 4.02
N LYS A 150 -5.71 -18.62 4.86
CA LYS A 150 -5.38 -18.86 6.27
C LYS A 150 -6.15 -17.92 7.16
N ASN A 151 -6.55 -18.45 8.32
CA ASN A 151 -7.12 -17.68 9.40
C ASN A 151 -5.98 -17.00 10.19
N PHE A 152 -6.18 -15.72 10.52
CA PHE A 152 -5.29 -14.93 11.35
C PHE A 152 -6.07 -14.30 12.49
N VAL A 153 -5.59 -14.55 13.71
CA VAL A 153 -6.06 -13.86 14.91
C VAL A 153 -4.97 -12.92 15.38
N VAL A 154 -5.24 -11.63 15.32
CA VAL A 154 -4.34 -10.56 15.77
C VAL A 154 -4.94 -9.88 16.98
N MET A 155 -4.14 -9.72 18.03
CA MET A 155 -4.48 -8.90 19.18
C MET A 155 -3.54 -7.69 19.21
N ILE A 156 -4.14 -6.50 19.24
CA ILE A 156 -3.42 -5.24 19.42
C ILE A 156 -3.60 -4.81 20.85
N ASP A 157 -2.53 -4.88 21.63
CA ASP A 157 -2.53 -4.44 23.02
C ASP A 157 -2.52 -2.92 23.15
N ARG A 158 -2.90 -2.42 24.33
CA ARG A 158 -2.95 -1.00 24.69
C ARG A 158 -3.90 -0.18 23.81
N TYR A 159 -5.02 -0.79 23.41
CA TYR A 159 -6.08 -0.10 22.69
C TYR A 159 -7.04 0.60 23.66
N TYR A 160 -6.88 1.92 23.82
CA TYR A 160 -7.69 2.74 24.74
C TYR A 160 -8.87 3.47 24.06
N TYR A 161 -9.05 3.32 22.75
CA TYR A 161 -9.99 4.12 21.95
C TYR A 161 -11.30 3.37 21.62
N ARG A 162 -11.97 2.83 22.65
CA ARG A 162 -13.15 1.95 22.48
C ARG A 162 -14.34 2.63 21.79
N ASN A 163 -14.59 3.90 22.10
CA ASN A 163 -15.76 4.65 21.61
C ASN A 163 -15.46 5.50 20.37
N TYR A 164 -14.32 5.26 19.71
CA TYR A 164 -13.90 6.03 18.55
C TYR A 164 -14.16 5.22 17.26
N PRO A 165 -14.58 5.88 16.17
CA PRO A 165 -14.69 5.22 14.88
C PRO A 165 -13.31 4.72 14.42
N TYR A 166 -13.26 3.47 13.95
CA TYR A 166 -12.03 2.84 13.49
C TYR A 166 -12.17 2.29 12.07
N LYS A 167 -11.05 2.19 11.35
CA LYS A 167 -10.95 1.48 10.07
C LYS A 167 -9.76 0.53 10.10
N ILE A 168 -10.02 -0.70 9.69
CA ILE A 168 -9.01 -1.74 9.55
C ILE A 168 -8.57 -1.77 8.10
N SER A 169 -7.27 -1.80 7.87
CA SER A 169 -6.66 -2.00 6.57
C SER A 169 -5.58 -3.06 6.70
N VAL A 170 -5.69 -4.12 5.90
CA VAL A 170 -4.71 -5.20 5.82
C VAL A 170 -4.03 -5.07 4.47
N ASN A 171 -2.70 -4.96 4.47
CA ASN A 171 -1.90 -4.88 3.25
C ASN A 171 -0.85 -5.99 3.27
N CYS A 172 -0.92 -6.90 2.29
CA CYS A 172 -0.10 -8.10 2.25
C CYS A 172 0.83 -8.07 1.04
N HIS A 173 2.09 -8.44 1.24
CA HIS A 173 3.20 -8.42 0.27
C HIS A 173 4.11 -9.64 0.41
#